data_AF-A0A3D4ZW82-F1
#
_entry.id   AF-A0A3D4ZW82-F1
#
_cell.length_a   1.000
_cell.length_b   1.000
_cell.length_c   1.000
_cell.angle_alpha   90.00
_cell.angle_beta   90.00
_cell.angle_gamma   90.00
#
_symmetry.space_group_name_H-M   'P 1'
#
loop_
_entity.id
_entity.type
_entity.pdbx_description
1 polymer ?
#
loop_
_entity_poly.entity_id
_entity_poly.type
_entity_poly.pdbx_seq_one_letter_code
_entity_poly.pdbx_strand_id
1 'polypeptide(L)'
;MTGAHEAGERYLDEAKRFLELAKGCEGSDPEGATAYLRAALLLGAASLEAFIASIAAEFADAPSASNYSLVAMAMLVESEIELNADGTHTINRAALKMSRLADRIVVAYRLFAGRPYDRSQSSWGQLNEGLALRNDIVHARELVPLTVRDVERFLQAAIQTLDTVFRGIYRRPFPAAGAKLDSRLDFGVAD
;
A
#
# COMPACT_ATOMS: atom_id res chain seq x y z
N MET A 1 -14.87 7.18 6.60
CA MET A 1 -13.50 6.64 6.64
C MET A 1 -13.55 5.33 7.40
N THR A 2 -12.95 4.28 6.86
CA THR A 2 -12.96 2.92 7.44
C THR A 2 -11.76 2.73 8.37
N GLY A 3 -11.78 1.72 9.24
CA GLY A 3 -10.62 1.41 10.10
C GLY A 3 -9.33 1.09 9.32
N ALA A 4 -9.45 0.62 8.08
CA ALA A 4 -8.31 0.41 7.19
C ALA A 4 -7.62 1.72 6.79
N HIS A 5 -8.38 2.82 6.64
CA HIS A 5 -7.80 4.13 6.33
C HIS A 5 -6.93 4.64 7.48
N GLU A 6 -7.45 4.58 8.71
CA GLU A 6 -6.76 5.01 9.92
C GLU A 6 -5.50 4.17 10.18
N ALA A 7 -5.59 2.85 9.98
CA ALA A 7 -4.44 1.97 10.02
C ALA A 7 -3.39 2.35 8.96
N GLY A 8 -3.83 2.66 7.73
CA GLY A 8 -2.95 3.10 6.64
C GLY A 8 -2.18 4.37 6.97
N GLU A 9 -2.86 5.38 7.54
CA GLU A 9 -2.22 6.63 7.99
C GLU A 9 -1.20 6.36 9.10
N ARG A 10 -1.56 5.55 10.08
CA ARG A 10 -0.69 5.21 11.21
C ARG A 10 0.57 4.47 10.75
N TYR A 11 0.41 3.43 9.93
CA TYR A 11 1.53 2.64 9.41
C TYR A 11 2.46 3.47 8.53
N LEU A 12 1.92 4.43 7.77
CA LEU A 12 2.76 5.32 6.97
C LEU A 12 3.65 6.19 7.86
N ASP A 13 3.09 6.73 8.93
CA ASP A 13 3.82 7.63 9.84
C ASP A 13 4.89 6.88 10.65
N GLU A 14 4.58 5.65 11.06
CA GLU A 14 5.53 4.72 11.69
C GLU A 14 6.64 4.31 10.71
N ALA A 15 6.30 4.01 9.45
CA ALA A 15 7.28 3.66 8.43
C ALA A 15 8.29 4.79 8.20
N LYS A 16 7.80 6.03 8.12
CA LYS A 16 8.65 7.23 8.03
C LYS A 16 9.53 7.38 9.26
N ARG A 17 8.98 7.18 10.46
CA ARG A 17 9.75 7.29 11.71
C ARG A 17 10.88 6.26 11.76
N PHE A 18 10.62 5.02 11.37
CA PHE A 18 11.67 4.01 11.34
C PHE A 18 12.74 4.32 10.28
N LEU A 19 12.38 4.92 9.15
CA LEU A 19 13.36 5.41 8.20
C LEU A 19 14.25 6.51 8.80
N GLU A 20 13.68 7.46 9.56
CA GLU A 20 14.44 8.50 10.26
C GLU A 20 15.41 7.89 11.29
N LEU A 21 14.93 6.93 12.10
CA LEU A 21 15.77 6.24 13.09
C LEU A 21 16.90 5.44 12.43
N ALA A 22 16.62 4.77 11.30
CA ALA A 22 17.65 4.06 10.55
C ALA A 22 18.78 4.99 10.10
N LYS A 23 18.44 6.19 9.60
CA LYS A 23 19.43 7.22 9.21
C LYS A 23 20.25 7.72 10.39
N GLY A 24 19.63 7.85 11.57
CA GLY A 24 20.31 8.28 12.79
C GLY A 24 21.31 7.26 13.33
N CYS A 25 21.10 5.97 13.08
CA CYS A 25 21.90 4.88 13.64
C CYS A 25 22.89 4.24 12.67
N GLU A 26 22.90 4.59 11.37
CA GLU A 26 23.68 3.91 10.31
C GLU A 26 25.18 3.76 10.63
N GLY A 27 25.78 4.72 11.34
CA GLY A 27 27.19 4.68 11.74
C GLY A 27 27.48 4.12 13.14
N SER A 28 26.51 4.15 14.06
CA SER A 28 26.72 3.79 15.48
C SER A 28 26.17 2.41 15.84
N ASP A 29 25.09 1.99 15.18
CA ASP A 29 24.42 0.71 15.38
C ASP A 29 23.89 0.18 14.03
N PRO A 30 24.75 -0.48 13.23
CA PRO A 30 24.36 -0.99 11.92
C PRO A 30 23.27 -2.06 11.97
N GLU A 31 23.22 -2.87 13.03
CA GLU A 31 22.19 -3.90 13.21
C GLU A 31 20.83 -3.25 13.50
N GLY A 32 20.79 -2.28 14.42
CA GLY A 32 19.60 -1.48 14.70
C GLY A 32 19.11 -0.71 13.47
N ALA A 33 20.02 -0.07 12.73
CA ALA A 33 19.68 0.60 11.47
C ALA A 33 19.02 -0.36 10.48
N THR A 34 19.56 -1.58 10.32
CA THR A 34 18.98 -2.59 9.44
C THR A 34 17.59 -3.04 9.91
N ALA A 35 17.40 -3.22 11.23
CA ALA A 35 16.09 -3.57 11.79
C ALA A 35 15.04 -2.49 11.51
N TYR A 36 15.42 -1.22 11.68
CA TYR A 36 14.55 -0.08 11.37
C TYR A 36 14.22 0.02 9.88
N LEU A 37 15.17 -0.24 8.97
CA LEU A 37 14.88 -0.28 7.53
C LEU A 37 13.86 -1.36 7.17
N ARG A 38 13.97 -2.55 7.77
CA ARG A 38 12.99 -3.63 7.56
C ARG A 38 11.61 -3.24 8.07
N ALA A 39 11.53 -2.66 9.27
CA ALA A 39 10.28 -2.17 9.84
C ALA A 39 9.65 -1.11 8.94
N ALA A 40 10.44 -0.14 8.46
CA ALA A 40 10.00 0.92 7.56
C ALA A 40 9.44 0.35 6.23
N LEU A 41 10.12 -0.60 5.61
CA LEU A 41 9.65 -1.23 4.37
C LEU A 41 8.33 -1.98 4.58
N LEU A 42 8.26 -2.81 5.62
CA LEU A 42 7.08 -3.64 5.91
C LEU A 42 5.86 -2.79 6.25
N LEU A 43 6.02 -1.77 7.10
CA LEU A 43 4.95 -0.84 7.46
C LEU A 43 4.54 0.05 6.28
N GLY A 44 5.49 0.47 5.43
CA GLY A 44 5.18 1.18 4.20
C GLY A 44 4.32 0.36 3.24
N ALA A 45 4.62 -0.94 3.10
CA ALA A 45 3.81 -1.85 2.30
C ALA A 45 2.43 -2.09 2.92
N ALA A 46 2.37 -2.32 4.24
CA ALA A 46 1.10 -2.48 4.96
C ALA A 46 0.22 -1.24 4.84
N SER A 47 0.81 -0.04 4.91
CA SER A 47 0.11 1.22 4.68
C SER A 47 -0.52 1.29 3.29
N LEU A 48 0.26 0.99 2.25
CA LEU A 48 -0.22 0.99 0.87
C LEU A 48 -1.37 -0.02 0.68
N GLU A 49 -1.23 -1.23 1.21
CA GLU A 49 -2.30 -2.24 1.20
C GLU A 49 -3.57 -1.75 1.89
N ALA A 50 -3.43 -1.14 3.07
CA ALA A 50 -4.55 -0.64 3.86
C ALA A 50 -5.32 0.49 3.15
N PHE A 51 -4.62 1.42 2.49
CA PHE A 51 -5.28 2.46 1.69
C PHE A 51 -6.02 1.89 0.48
N ILE A 52 -5.42 0.96 -0.27
CA ILE A 52 -6.08 0.34 -1.42
C ILE A 52 -7.29 -0.49 -0.98
N ALA A 53 -7.17 -1.21 0.14
CA ALA A 53 -8.28 -1.93 0.75
C ALA A 53 -9.41 -0.99 1.22
N SER A 54 -9.05 0.16 1.83
CA SER A 54 -10.03 1.16 2.23
C SER A 54 -10.80 1.72 1.03
N ILE A 55 -10.11 2.04 -0.08
CA ILE A 55 -10.74 2.52 -1.31
C ILE A 55 -11.67 1.44 -1.87
N ALA A 56 -11.20 0.19 -1.95
CA ALA A 56 -12.01 -0.92 -2.43
C ALA A 56 -13.30 -1.11 -1.59
N ALA A 57 -13.18 -1.07 -0.27
CA ALA A 57 -14.31 -1.20 0.65
C ALA A 57 -15.34 -0.07 0.47
N GLU A 58 -14.88 1.19 0.39
CA GLU A 58 -15.76 2.34 0.18
C GLU A 58 -16.63 2.18 -1.08
N PHE A 59 -16.03 1.76 -2.19
CA PHE A 59 -16.74 1.59 -3.45
C PHE A 59 -17.57 0.30 -3.52
N ALA A 60 -17.18 -0.75 -2.80
CA ALA A 60 -17.94 -1.99 -2.71
C ALA A 60 -19.25 -1.82 -1.93
N ASP A 61 -19.28 -0.90 -0.97
CA ASP A 61 -20.43 -0.65 -0.11
C ASP A 61 -21.28 0.54 -0.60
N ALA A 62 -20.86 1.22 -1.67
CA ALA A 62 -21.60 2.32 -2.28
C ALA A 62 -22.85 1.81 -3.06
N PRO A 63 -23.95 2.59 -3.11
CA PRO A 63 -25.14 2.22 -3.90
C PRO A 63 -24.85 1.98 -5.39
N SER A 64 -23.79 2.60 -5.92
CA SER A 64 -23.34 2.41 -7.30
C SER A 64 -22.55 1.13 -7.54
N ALA A 65 -22.33 0.28 -6.52
CA ALA A 65 -21.50 -0.91 -6.62
C ALA A 65 -21.98 -1.88 -7.72
N SER A 66 -23.29 -1.95 -7.96
CA SER A 66 -23.90 -2.76 -9.02
C SER A 66 -23.49 -2.35 -10.44
N ASN A 67 -22.93 -1.15 -10.62
CA ASN A 67 -22.43 -0.68 -11.91
C ASN A 67 -21.02 -1.17 -12.23
N TYR A 68 -20.32 -1.77 -11.25
CA TYR A 68 -18.96 -2.24 -11.42
C TYR A 68 -18.91 -3.71 -11.84
N SER A 69 -17.86 -4.06 -12.58
CA SER A 69 -17.61 -5.46 -12.94
C SER A 69 -17.42 -6.30 -11.68
N LEU A 70 -18.20 -7.39 -11.56
CA LEU A 70 -18.11 -8.34 -10.46
C LEU A 70 -16.69 -8.88 -10.27
N VAL A 71 -16.01 -9.18 -11.38
CA VAL A 71 -14.62 -9.69 -11.37
C VAL A 71 -13.65 -8.66 -10.82
N ALA A 72 -13.75 -7.42 -11.28
CA ALA A 72 -12.90 -6.34 -10.79
C ALA A 72 -13.15 -6.08 -9.30
N MET A 73 -14.41 -6.07 -8.87
CA MET A 73 -14.76 -5.88 -7.47
C MET A 73 -14.25 -7.02 -6.59
N ALA A 74 -14.46 -8.28 -6.99
CA ALA A 74 -13.98 -9.45 -6.26
C ALA A 74 -12.45 -9.41 -6.07
N MET A 75 -11.72 -9.01 -7.11
CA MET A 75 -10.27 -8.81 -7.05
C MET A 75 -9.86 -7.68 -6.09
N LEU A 76 -10.61 -6.59 -6.04
CA LEU A 76 -10.32 -5.45 -5.17
C LEU A 76 -10.57 -5.73 -3.69
N VAL A 77 -11.64 -6.46 -3.38
CA VAL A 77 -11.98 -6.88 -2.01
C VAL A 77 -11.36 -8.23 -1.61
N GLU A 78 -10.50 -8.80 -2.47
CA GLU A 78 -9.77 -10.06 -2.25
C GLU A 78 -10.68 -11.24 -1.87
N SER A 79 -11.75 -11.42 -2.63
CA SER A 79 -12.77 -12.43 -2.37
C SER A 79 -13.02 -13.30 -3.60
N GLU A 80 -13.47 -14.53 -3.38
CA GLU A 80 -13.90 -15.41 -4.47
C GLU A 80 -15.24 -14.98 -5.08
N ILE A 81 -15.45 -15.38 -6.33
CA ILE A 81 -16.75 -15.32 -6.98
C ILE A 81 -17.35 -16.72 -6.92
N GLU A 82 -18.56 -16.82 -6.39
CA GLU A 82 -19.31 -18.07 -6.33
C GLU A 82 -20.44 -18.08 -7.37
N LEU A 83 -20.84 -19.28 -7.81
CA LEU A 83 -22.01 -19.50 -8.66
C LEU A 83 -23.15 -19.99 -7.76
N ASN A 84 -24.23 -19.22 -7.73
CA ASN A 84 -25.43 -19.55 -6.98
C ASN A 84 -26.25 -20.61 -7.71
N ALA A 85 -27.14 -21.27 -6.96
CA ALA A 85 -28.02 -22.32 -7.50
C ALA A 85 -28.96 -21.82 -8.61
N ASP A 86 -29.26 -20.52 -8.65
CA ASP A 86 -30.08 -19.87 -9.67
C ASP A 86 -29.29 -19.45 -10.92
N GLY A 87 -27.99 -19.76 -10.97
CA GLY A 87 -27.10 -19.41 -12.08
C GLY A 87 -26.50 -18.00 -11.99
N THR A 88 -26.78 -17.23 -10.94
CA THR A 88 -26.19 -15.91 -10.72
C THR A 88 -24.81 -16.01 -10.05
N HIS A 89 -24.02 -14.94 -10.13
CA HIS A 89 -22.73 -14.86 -9.46
C HIS A 89 -22.74 -13.82 -8.33
N THR A 90 -22.15 -14.18 -7.19
CA THR A 90 -21.97 -13.32 -6.02
C THR A 90 -20.51 -13.30 -5.57
N ILE A 91 -20.14 -12.25 -4.83
CA ILE A 91 -18.83 -12.19 -4.17
C ILE A 91 -18.95 -12.86 -2.81
N ASN A 92 -18.20 -13.93 -2.60
CA ASN A 92 -18.10 -14.60 -1.31
C ASN A 92 -17.05 -13.89 -0.45
N ARG A 93 -17.50 -12.93 0.38
CA ARG A 93 -16.60 -12.16 1.26
C ARG A 93 -15.93 -12.98 2.37
N ALA A 94 -16.33 -14.23 2.58
CA ALA A 94 -15.69 -15.12 3.55
C ALA A 94 -14.54 -15.94 2.94
N ALA A 95 -14.50 -16.11 1.62
CA ALA A 95 -13.48 -16.86 0.91
C ALA A 95 -12.36 -15.93 0.43
N LEU A 96 -11.26 -15.86 1.20
CA LEU A 96 -10.10 -15.02 0.89
C LEU A 96 -9.42 -15.48 -0.42
N LYS A 97 -9.32 -14.57 -1.38
CA LYS A 97 -8.54 -14.75 -2.61
C LYS A 97 -7.67 -13.54 -2.87
N MET A 98 -6.44 -13.63 -2.40
CA MET A 98 -5.46 -12.54 -2.49
C MET A 98 -5.04 -12.30 -3.94
N SER A 99 -4.89 -11.03 -4.30
CA SER A 99 -4.36 -10.59 -5.58
C SER A 99 -3.14 -9.71 -5.37
N ARG A 100 -2.24 -9.65 -6.34
CA ARG A 100 -1.05 -8.79 -6.22
C ARG A 100 -1.47 -7.34 -6.00
N LEU A 101 -0.84 -6.67 -5.03
CA LEU A 101 -1.15 -5.28 -4.69
C LEU A 101 -1.03 -4.34 -5.89
N ALA A 102 0.04 -4.49 -6.69
CA ALA A 102 0.23 -3.70 -7.90
C ALA A 102 -0.94 -3.85 -8.89
N ASP A 103 -1.45 -5.07 -9.07
CA ASP A 103 -2.59 -5.30 -9.95
C ASP A 103 -3.88 -4.69 -9.38
N ARG A 104 -4.09 -4.78 -8.05
CA ARG A 104 -5.21 -4.13 -7.36
C ARG A 104 -5.18 -2.62 -7.51
N ILE A 105 -4.02 -1.97 -7.43
CA ILE A 105 -3.87 -0.51 -7.67
C ILE A 105 -4.35 -0.15 -9.07
N VAL A 106 -3.92 -0.90 -10.08
CA VAL A 106 -4.28 -0.61 -11.48
C VAL A 106 -5.76 -0.84 -11.72
N VAL A 107 -6.32 -1.93 -11.18
CA VAL A 107 -7.76 -2.23 -11.28
C VAL A 107 -8.58 -1.16 -10.58
N ALA A 108 -8.22 -0.77 -9.35
CA ALA A 108 -8.92 0.28 -8.60
C ALA A 108 -8.91 1.59 -9.39
N TYR A 109 -7.75 1.98 -9.90
CA TYR A 109 -7.62 3.21 -10.68
C TYR A 109 -8.45 3.15 -11.97
N ARG A 110 -8.37 2.06 -12.72
CA ARG A 110 -9.14 1.91 -13.97
C ARG A 110 -10.64 1.94 -13.70
N LEU A 111 -11.08 1.21 -12.69
CA LEU A 111 -12.49 1.04 -12.36
C LEU A 111 -13.10 2.34 -11.83
N PHE A 112 -12.42 3.04 -10.92
CA PHE A 112 -12.98 4.19 -10.21
C PHE A 112 -12.59 5.55 -10.84
N ALA A 113 -11.42 5.68 -11.46
CA ALA A 113 -11.03 6.91 -12.17
C ALA A 113 -11.47 6.93 -13.65
N GLY A 114 -11.94 5.79 -14.19
CA GLY A 114 -12.44 5.68 -15.56
C GLY A 114 -11.38 5.73 -16.66
N ARG A 115 -10.09 5.65 -16.32
CA ARG A 115 -8.95 5.78 -17.26
C ARG A 115 -7.77 4.89 -16.83
N PRO A 116 -6.87 4.50 -17.73
CA PRO A 116 -5.77 3.60 -17.36
C PRO A 116 -4.79 4.28 -16.39
N TYR A 117 -4.19 3.47 -15.51
CA TYR A 117 -3.08 3.91 -14.68
C TYR A 117 -1.81 4.05 -15.54
N ASP A 118 -1.12 5.18 -15.42
CA ASP A 118 0.11 5.44 -16.17
C ASP A 118 1.29 4.71 -15.52
N ARG A 119 1.66 3.57 -16.12
CA ARG A 119 2.77 2.73 -15.68
C ARG A 119 4.14 3.19 -16.20
N SER A 120 4.20 4.26 -16.99
CA SER A 120 5.47 4.80 -17.52
C SER A 120 6.21 5.69 -16.53
N GLN A 121 5.54 6.11 -15.45
CA GLN A 121 6.12 6.93 -14.40
C GLN A 121 7.21 6.16 -13.66
N SER A 122 8.31 6.85 -13.31
CA SER A 122 9.41 6.26 -12.55
C SER A 122 8.97 5.68 -11.20
N SER A 123 7.95 6.30 -10.59
CA SER A 123 7.33 5.86 -9.34
C SER A 123 6.76 4.45 -9.44
N TRP A 124 6.25 4.05 -10.62
CA TRP A 124 5.72 2.71 -10.82
C TRP A 124 6.81 1.64 -10.79
N GLY A 125 7.95 1.88 -11.44
CA GLY A 125 9.10 0.98 -11.40
C GLY A 125 9.64 0.82 -9.98
N GLN A 126 9.86 1.95 -9.29
CA GLN A 126 10.35 2.00 -7.91
C GLN A 126 9.39 1.31 -6.92
N LEU A 127 8.08 1.45 -7.12
CA LEU A 127 7.09 0.75 -6.32
C LEU A 127 7.22 -0.76 -6.47
N ASN A 128 7.30 -1.26 -7.71
CA ASN A 128 7.41 -2.70 -7.96
C ASN A 128 8.73 -3.28 -7.44
N GLU A 129 9.84 -2.55 -7.55
CA GLU A 129 11.12 -2.91 -6.95
C GLU A 129 10.99 -3.05 -5.42
N GLY A 130 10.38 -2.07 -4.75
CA GLY A 130 10.18 -2.13 -3.30
C GLY A 130 9.19 -3.22 -2.86
N LEU A 131 8.15 -3.50 -3.65
CA LEU A 131 7.25 -4.64 -3.39
C LEU A 131 7.95 -5.99 -3.58
N ALA A 132 8.89 -6.08 -4.53
CA ALA A 132 9.75 -7.26 -4.67
C ALA A 132 10.64 -7.43 -3.43
N LEU A 133 11.31 -6.37 -2.98
CA LEU A 133 12.10 -6.39 -1.74
C LEU A 133 11.28 -6.81 -0.52
N ARG A 134 10.04 -6.32 -0.40
CA ARG A 134 9.11 -6.75 0.66
C ARG A 134 8.84 -8.24 0.59
N ASN A 135 8.61 -8.78 -0.60
CA ASN A 135 8.38 -10.22 -0.78
C ASN A 135 9.62 -11.03 -0.41
N ASP A 136 10.81 -10.57 -0.80
CA ASP A 136 12.08 -11.24 -0.47
C ASP A 136 12.34 -11.24 1.04
N ILE A 137 11.96 -10.17 1.76
CA ILE A 137 12.07 -10.11 3.22
C ILE A 137 11.05 -11.02 3.91
N VAL A 138 9.80 -11.04 3.44
CA VAL A 138 8.73 -11.85 4.07
C VAL A 138 8.88 -13.33 3.76
N HIS A 139 9.38 -13.68 2.59
CA HIS A 139 9.63 -15.06 2.15
C HIS A 139 11.13 -15.35 2.02
N ALA A 140 11.89 -14.87 3.01
CA ALA A 140 13.34 -14.93 3.02
C ALA A 140 13.86 -16.37 2.95
N ARG A 141 14.73 -16.63 1.97
CA ARG A 141 15.61 -17.80 1.93
C ARG A 141 16.97 -17.50 2.53
N GLU A 142 17.35 -16.22 2.47
CA GLU A 142 18.58 -15.66 2.99
C GLU A 142 18.32 -14.24 3.52
N LEU A 143 19.28 -13.68 4.24
CA LEU A 143 19.16 -12.34 4.78
C LEU A 143 19.28 -11.31 3.65
N VAL A 144 18.17 -10.65 3.33
CA VAL A 144 18.13 -9.62 2.28
C VAL A 144 18.85 -8.35 2.78
N PRO A 145 19.91 -7.89 2.09
CA PRO A 145 20.53 -6.61 2.38
C PRO A 145 19.60 -5.47 1.96
N LEU A 146 19.50 -4.43 2.80
CA LEU A 146 18.60 -3.31 2.58
C LEU A 146 19.34 -2.01 2.88
N THR A 147 19.27 -1.04 1.98
CA THR A 147 19.88 0.28 2.19
C THR A 147 18.81 1.32 2.51
N VAL A 148 19.23 2.43 3.13
CA VAL A 148 18.37 3.62 3.32
C VAL A 148 17.73 4.05 2.00
N ARG A 149 18.51 4.05 0.91
CA ARG A 149 18.06 4.47 -0.41
C ARG A 149 16.94 3.60 -0.98
N ASP A 150 16.99 2.28 -0.75
CA ASP A 150 15.97 1.35 -1.22
C ASP A 150 14.63 1.65 -0.55
N VAL A 151 14.65 1.83 0.77
CA VAL A 151 13.46 2.15 1.57
C VAL A 151 12.92 3.54 1.25
N GLU A 152 13.79 4.55 1.09
CA GLU A 152 13.38 5.90 0.68
C GLU A 152 12.64 5.90 -0.65
N ARG A 153 13.19 5.21 -1.65
CA ARG A 153 12.59 5.11 -2.98
C ARG A 153 11.24 4.42 -2.91
N PHE A 154 11.16 3.33 -2.17
CA PHE A 154 9.90 2.61 -1.98
C PHE A 154 8.82 3.50 -1.32
N LEU A 155 9.15 4.14 -0.20
CA LEU A 155 8.19 5.00 0.52
C LEU A 155 7.75 6.20 -0.32
N GLN A 156 8.68 6.84 -1.05
CA GLN A 156 8.34 7.91 -1.99
C GLN A 156 7.41 7.42 -3.11
N ALA A 157 7.72 6.27 -3.69
CA ALA A 157 6.92 5.66 -4.74
C ALA A 157 5.51 5.26 -4.24
N ALA A 158 5.39 4.74 -3.02
CA ALA A 158 4.12 4.43 -2.38
C ALA A 158 3.28 5.70 -2.17
N ILE A 159 3.86 6.77 -1.63
CA ILE A 159 3.17 8.06 -1.44
C ILE A 159 2.73 8.67 -2.77
N GLN A 160 3.60 8.65 -3.79
CA GLN A 160 3.27 9.17 -5.13
C GLN A 160 2.18 8.35 -5.81
N THR A 161 2.19 7.02 -5.61
CA THR A 161 1.14 6.13 -6.09
C THR A 161 -0.19 6.44 -5.42
N LEU A 162 -0.21 6.61 -4.10
CA LEU A 162 -1.41 7.02 -3.36
C LEU A 162 -1.91 8.39 -3.80
N ASP A 163 -1.03 9.38 -3.97
CA ASP A 163 -1.41 10.70 -4.48
C ASP A 163 -2.01 10.62 -5.89
N THR A 164 -1.44 9.79 -6.76
CA THR A 164 -1.97 9.53 -8.11
C THR A 164 -3.36 8.92 -8.05
N VAL A 165 -3.54 7.89 -7.22
CA VAL A 165 -4.83 7.21 -7.00
C VAL A 165 -5.87 8.18 -6.44
N PHE A 166 -5.54 8.93 -5.40
CA PHE A 166 -6.45 9.90 -4.77
C PHE A 166 -6.87 11.00 -5.74
N ARG A 167 -5.93 11.55 -6.53
CA ARG A 167 -6.27 12.56 -7.54
C ARG A 167 -7.12 12.00 -8.67
N GLY A 168 -6.89 10.75 -9.05
CA GLY A 168 -7.68 10.08 -10.08
C GLY A 168 -9.12 9.82 -9.65
N ILE A 169 -9.28 9.26 -8.45
CA ILE A 169 -10.57 8.78 -7.93
C ILE A 169 -11.35 9.91 -7.26
N TYR A 170 -10.74 10.59 -6.28
CA TYR A 170 -11.40 11.59 -5.44
C TYR A 170 -11.23 13.03 -5.91
N ARG A 171 -10.43 13.27 -6.96
CA ARG A 171 -10.08 14.62 -7.45
C ARG A 171 -9.44 15.50 -6.38
N ARG A 172 -8.75 14.89 -5.42
CA ARG A 172 -8.07 15.55 -4.29
C ARG A 172 -6.68 14.95 -4.10
N PRO A 173 -5.70 15.71 -3.60
CA PRO A 173 -4.40 15.16 -3.25
C PRO A 173 -4.52 14.14 -2.11
N PHE A 174 -3.56 13.22 -2.05
CA PHE A 174 -3.42 12.36 -0.87
C PHE A 174 -2.97 13.22 0.33
N PRO A 175 -3.68 13.21 1.47
CA PRO A 175 -3.41 14.13 2.58
C PRO A 175 -1.97 14.11 3.10
N ALA A 176 -1.32 12.93 3.12
CA ALA A 176 0.06 12.80 3.61
C ALA A 176 1.13 13.09 2.54
N ALA A 177 0.76 13.35 1.28
CA ALA A 177 1.72 13.61 0.20
C ALA A 177 2.57 14.88 0.45
N GLY A 178 1.98 15.91 1.10
CA GLY A 178 2.68 17.15 1.41
C GLY A 178 3.81 16.99 2.44
N ALA A 179 3.71 16.01 3.33
CA ALA A 179 4.71 15.71 4.37
C ALA A 179 5.87 14.85 3.85
N LYS A 180 5.86 14.44 2.58
CA LYS A 180 6.91 13.60 1.96
C LYS A 180 7.30 12.43 2.88
N LEU A 181 8.58 12.30 3.24
CA LEU A 181 9.11 11.25 4.10
C LEU A 181 9.26 11.66 5.57
N ASP A 182 8.83 12.87 5.93
CA ASP A 182 8.94 13.37 7.30
C ASP A 182 7.79 12.79 8.14
N SER A 183 8.14 12.15 9.26
CA SER A 183 7.19 11.60 10.23
C SER A 183 6.62 12.70 11.13
N ARG A 184 5.42 12.47 11.66
CA ARG A 184 4.83 13.29 12.74
C ARG A 184 5.01 12.65 14.10
N LEU A 185 5.64 11.47 14.17
CA LEU A 185 5.87 10.75 15.41
C LEU A 185 7.19 11.18 16.04
N ASP A 186 7.15 11.31 17.37
CA ASP A 186 8.35 11.34 18.18
C ASP A 186 8.35 10.11 19.10
N PHE A 187 9.36 9.26 18.92
CA PHE A 187 9.62 8.16 19.84
C PHE A 187 10.69 8.68 20.78
N GLY A 188 10.26 9.16 21.96
CA GLY A 188 11.19 9.64 22.98
C GLY A 188 12.22 8.55 23.26
N VAL A 189 13.46 8.81 22.87
CA VAL A 189 14.58 7.96 23.26
C VAL A 189 14.91 8.41 24.67
N ALA A 190 14.70 7.55 25.67
CA ALA A 190 15.18 7.83 27.00
C ALA A 190 16.71 7.90 26.94
N ASP A 191 17.26 9.06 27.27
CA ASP A 191 18.71 9.30 27.43
C ASP A 191 19.35 8.32 28.43
#